data_AF-A0A2H0BE07-F1
#
_entry.id   AF-A0A2H0BE07-F1
#
_cell.length_a   1.000
_cell.length_b   1.000
_cell.length_c   1.000
_cell.angle_alpha   90.00
_cell.angle_beta   90.00
_cell.angle_gamma   90.00
#
_symmetry.space_group_name_H-M   'P 1'
#
loop_
_entity.id
_entity.type
_entity.pdbx_description
1 polymer ?
#
loop_
_entity_poly.entity_id
_entity_poly.type
_entity_poly.pdbx_seq_one_letter_code
_entity_poly.pdbx_strand_id
1 'polypeptide(L)'
;MNKIKIISYDKRILLFWSLVAVSIFSLFIYIYAINATARNIAVRQDLEKKIVAISANLNSLEFSYIELRNNVTIELARQHGFTEAKSPLYVSRTNPSSLSLNTSR
;
A
#
# COMPACT_ATOMS: atom_id res chain seq x y z
N MET A 1 -49.80 8.26 43.16
CA MET A 1 -49.40 9.59 43.66
C MET A 1 -48.10 9.99 42.98
N ASN A 2 -48.16 10.70 41.85
CA ASN A 2 -46.98 11.05 41.06
C ASN A 2 -46.24 12.22 41.72
N LYS A 3 -45.02 11.96 42.20
CA LYS A 3 -44.14 13.00 42.74
C LYS A 3 -43.60 13.84 41.59
N ILE A 4 -44.18 15.02 41.38
CA ILE A 4 -43.69 15.99 40.40
C ILE A 4 -42.38 16.55 40.95
N LYS A 5 -41.25 16.09 40.38
CA LYS A 5 -39.90 16.50 40.78
C LYS A 5 -39.60 17.83 40.09
N ILE A 6 -39.81 18.94 40.78
CA ILE A 6 -39.50 20.27 40.27
C ILE A 6 -37.98 20.42 40.17
N ILE A 7 -37.46 20.56 38.96
CA ILE A 7 -36.04 20.73 38.70
C ILE A 7 -35.63 22.14 39.19
N SER A 8 -34.73 22.18 40.18
CA SER A 8 -34.16 23.42 40.71
C SER A 8 -33.51 24.27 39.61
N TYR A 9 -33.62 25.59 39.73
CA TYR A 9 -33.18 26.56 38.72
C TYR A 9 -31.71 26.37 38.30
N ASP A 10 -30.81 26.10 39.24
CA ASP A 10 -29.39 25.87 38.98
C ASP A 10 -29.12 24.68 38.05
N LYS A 11 -29.94 23.63 38.13
CA LYS A 11 -29.79 22.46 37.25
C LYS A 11 -30.20 22.78 35.82
N ARG A 12 -31.13 23.72 35.62
CA ARG A 12 -31.57 24.14 34.28
C ARG A 12 -30.48 24.96 33.57
N ILE A 13 -29.82 25.85 34.31
CA ILE A 13 -28.73 26.66 33.75
C ILE A 13 -27.55 25.77 33.33
N LEU A 14 -27.19 24.78 34.14
CA LEU A 14 -26.10 23.84 33.83
C LEU A 14 -26.43 22.97 32.62
N LEU A 15 -27.67 22.46 32.52
CA LEU A 15 -28.10 21.69 31.35
C LEU A 15 -28.09 22.52 30.06
N PHE A 16 -28.53 23.77 30.14
CA PHE A 16 -28.49 24.69 28.99
C PHE A 16 -27.06 24.93 28.51
N TRP A 17 -26.14 25.28 29.42
CA TRP A 17 -24.74 25.49 29.07
C TRP A 17 -24.04 24.23 28.58
N SER A 18 -24.39 23.06 29.13
CA SER A 18 -23.91 21.77 28.63
C SER A 18 -24.34 21.54 27.18
N LEU A 19 -25.61 21.81 26.86
CA LEU A 19 -26.11 21.66 25.50
C LEU A 19 -25.41 22.62 24.53
N VAL A 20 -25.20 23.87 24.92
CA VAL A 20 -24.46 24.86 24.12
C VAL A 20 -23.02 24.40 23.90
N ALA A 21 -22.34 23.90 24.95
CA ALA A 21 -20.98 23.40 24.83
C ALA A 21 -20.89 22.21 23.87
N VAL A 22 -21.83 21.26 23.95
CA VAL A 22 -21.90 20.11 23.05
C VAL A 22 -22.17 20.55 21.60
N SER A 23 -23.09 21.51 21.38
CA SER A 23 -23.36 22.04 20.05
C SER A 23 -22.13 22.71 19.44
N ILE A 24 -21.42 23.53 20.20
CA ILE A 24 -20.18 24.19 19.75
C ILE A 24 -19.10 23.15 19.46
N PHE A 25 -18.92 22.17 20.36
CA PHE A 25 -17.95 21.11 20.19
C PHE A 25 -18.23 20.26 18.95
N SER A 26 -19.50 19.93 18.70
CA SER A 26 -19.94 19.24 17.49
C SER A 26 -19.60 20.03 16.22
N LEU A 27 -19.77 21.35 16.23
CA LEU A 27 -19.43 22.21 15.10
C LEU A 27 -17.91 22.18 14.80
N PHE A 28 -17.07 22.24 15.85
CA PHE A 28 -15.62 22.14 15.70
C PHE A 28 -15.20 20.79 15.11
N ILE A 29 -15.77 19.69 15.61
CA ILE A 29 -15.51 18.35 15.07
C ILE A 29 -15.91 18.29 13.60
N TYR A 30 -17.06 18.84 13.22
CA TYR A 30 -17.55 18.83 11.85
C TYR A 30 -16.57 19.54 10.89
N ILE A 31 -16.12 20.74 11.24
CA ILE A 31 -15.16 21.50 10.44
C ILE A 31 -13.82 20.76 10.32
N TYR A 32 -13.32 20.20 11.43
CA TYR A 32 -12.10 19.41 11.44
C TYR A 32 -12.22 18.16 10.56
N ALA A 33 -13.32 17.42 10.70
CA ALA A 33 -13.57 16.20 9.93
C ALA A 33 -13.62 16.47 8.43
N ILE A 34 -14.29 17.54 7.98
CA ILE A 34 -14.32 17.92 6.57
C ILE A 34 -12.90 18.19 6.05
N ASN A 35 -12.13 18.99 6.79
CA ASN A 35 -10.76 19.34 6.39
C ASN A 35 -9.86 18.10 6.34
N ALA A 36 -9.99 17.20 7.31
CA ALA A 36 -9.25 15.94 7.34
C ALA A 36 -9.64 15.04 6.16
N THR A 37 -10.93 14.89 5.88
CA THR A 37 -11.43 14.10 4.75
C THR A 37 -10.96 14.67 3.41
N ALA A 38 -11.04 15.98 3.20
CA ALA A 38 -10.58 16.63 1.98
C ALA A 38 -9.08 16.39 1.73
N ARG A 39 -8.25 16.55 2.77
CA ARG A 39 -6.80 16.27 2.68
C ARG A 39 -6.52 14.80 2.41
N ASN A 40 -7.22 13.89 3.08
CA ASN A 40 -7.03 12.46 2.91
C ASN A 40 -7.40 12.02 1.49
N ILE A 41 -8.50 12.55 0.92
CA ILE A 41 -8.87 12.30 -0.48
C ILE A 41 -7.78 12.80 -1.43
N ALA A 42 -7.27 14.02 -1.24
CA ALA A 42 -6.22 14.57 -2.10
C ALA A 42 -4.92 13.74 -2.04
N VAL A 43 -4.49 13.33 -0.85
CA VAL A 43 -3.30 12.48 -0.66
C VAL A 43 -3.53 11.10 -1.28
N ARG A 44 -4.71 10.51 -1.08
CA ARG A 44 -5.05 9.21 -1.66
C ARG A 44 -4.99 9.26 -3.19
N GLN A 45 -5.51 10.32 -3.81
CA GLN A 45 -5.44 10.49 -5.27
C GLN A 45 -4.00 10.59 -5.78
N ASP A 46 -3.10 11.28 -5.07
CA ASP A 46 -1.68 11.33 -5.43
C ASP A 46 -1.02 9.94 -5.32
N LEU A 47 -1.32 9.19 -4.27
CA LEU A 47 -0.83 7.83 -4.09
C LEU A 47 -1.34 6.89 -5.19
N GLU A 48 -2.63 6.97 -5.54
CA GLU A 48 -3.21 6.18 -6.64
C GLU A 48 -2.49 6.47 -7.97
N LYS A 49 -2.18 7.73 -8.28
CA LYS A 49 -1.40 8.09 -9.47
C LYS A 49 0.01 7.49 -9.44
N LYS A 50 0.69 7.54 -8.30
CA LYS A 50 2.03 6.95 -8.14
C LYS A 50 2.01 5.43 -8.31
N ILE A 51 1.00 4.76 -7.75
CA ILE A 51 0.81 3.32 -7.93
C ILE A 51 0.65 2.99 -9.42
N VAL A 52 -0.22 3.71 -10.14
CA VAL A 52 -0.41 3.50 -11.58
C VAL A 52 0.89 3.69 -12.36
N ALA A 53 1.66 4.75 -12.06
CA ALA A 53 2.94 5.01 -12.71
C ALA A 53 3.97 3.90 -12.45
N ILE A 54 4.08 3.43 -11.20
CA ILE A 54 4.99 2.34 -10.83
C ILE A 54 4.57 1.04 -11.52
N SER A 55 3.28 0.69 -11.50
CA SER A 55 2.77 -0.50 -12.18
C SER A 55 3.00 -0.44 -13.69
N ALA A 56 2.82 0.71 -14.33
CA ALA A 56 3.11 0.87 -15.75
C ALA A 56 4.59 0.63 -16.07
N ASN A 57 5.50 1.17 -15.26
CA ASN A 57 6.93 0.95 -15.41
C ASN A 57 7.31 -0.52 -15.19
N LEU A 58 6.73 -1.17 -14.19
CA LEU A 58 6.96 -2.59 -13.92
C LEU A 58 6.48 -3.47 -15.07
N ASN A 59 5.28 -3.21 -15.60
CA ASN A 59 4.75 -3.92 -16.76
C ASN A 59 5.67 -3.73 -17.97
N SER A 60 6.14 -2.52 -18.23
CA SER A 60 7.10 -2.26 -19.32
C SER A 60 8.37 -3.08 -19.14
N LEU A 61 8.90 -3.17 -17.92
CA LEU A 61 10.10 -3.94 -17.61
C LEU A 61 9.86 -5.45 -17.79
N GLU A 62 8.70 -5.96 -17.36
CA GLU A 62 8.30 -7.35 -17.59
C GLU A 62 8.19 -7.67 -19.09
N PHE A 63 7.61 -6.78 -19.89
CA PHE A 63 7.57 -6.95 -21.34
C PHE A 63 8.96 -7.00 -21.94
N SER A 64 9.86 -6.08 -21.58
CA SER A 64 11.25 -6.10 -22.05
C SER A 64 11.99 -7.38 -21.62
N TYR A 65 11.75 -7.87 -20.40
CA TYR A 65 12.32 -9.12 -19.93
C TYR A 65 11.79 -10.33 -20.72
N ILE A 66 10.48 -10.39 -20.99
CA ILE A 66 9.87 -11.45 -21.78
C ILE A 66 10.40 -11.44 -23.21
N GLU A 67 10.52 -10.25 -23.82
CA GLU A 67 11.10 -10.08 -25.15
C GLU A 67 12.55 -10.57 -25.19
N LEU A 68 13.37 -10.19 -24.20
CA LEU A 68 14.75 -10.65 -24.09
C LEU A 68 14.82 -12.17 -23.93
N ARG A 69 13.99 -12.74 -23.04
CA ARG A 69 13.91 -14.20 -22.84
C ARG A 69 13.50 -14.93 -24.10
N ASN A 70 12.51 -14.43 -24.82
CA ASN A 70 12.04 -15.05 -26.06
C ASN A 70 13.08 -14.94 -27.19
N ASN A 71 13.93 -13.92 -27.16
CA ASN A 71 15.07 -13.80 -28.09
C ASN A 71 16.22 -14.77 -27.80
N VAL A 72 16.27 -15.40 -26.62
CA VAL A 72 17.25 -16.47 -26.33
C VAL A 72 16.86 -17.73 -27.09
N THR A 73 17.32 -17.83 -28.33
CA THR A 73 17.11 -18.97 -29.22
C THR A 73 18.39 -19.80 -29.36
N ILE A 74 18.26 -21.09 -29.71
CA ILE A 74 19.40 -21.97 -30.03
C ILE A 74 20.26 -21.37 -31.14
N GLU A 75 19.63 -20.69 -32.10
CA GLU A 75 20.32 -20.02 -33.21
C GLU A 75 21.20 -18.86 -32.73
N LEU A 76 20.70 -18.03 -31.80
CA LEU A 76 21.47 -16.99 -31.14
C LEU A 76 22.62 -17.59 -30.31
N ALA A 77 22.36 -18.67 -29.57
CA ALA A 77 23.40 -19.38 -28.82
C ALA A 77 24.52 -19.91 -29.74
N ARG A 78 24.15 -20.48 -30.89
CA ARG A 78 25.11 -20.95 -31.90
C ARG A 78 25.92 -19.80 -32.51
N GLN A 79 25.30 -18.65 -32.75
CA GLN A 79 25.99 -17.43 -33.21
C GLN A 79 26.98 -16.87 -32.18
N HIS A 80 26.70 -17.00 -30.89
CA HIS A 80 27.63 -16.66 -29.81
C HIS A 80 28.70 -17.72 -29.53
N GLY A 81 28.78 -18.78 -30.34
CA GLY A 81 29.81 -19.82 -30.23
C GLY A 81 29.48 -20.94 -29.24
N PHE A 82 28.25 -21.00 -28.71
CA PHE A 82 27.80 -22.13 -27.91
C PHE A 82 27.52 -23.34 -28.83
N THR A 83 28.00 -24.52 -28.40
CA THR A 83 27.81 -25.79 -29.11
C THR A 83 26.98 -26.75 -28.24
N GLU A 84 26.09 -27.52 -28.85
CA GLU A 84 25.34 -28.55 -28.11
C GLU A 84 26.28 -29.55 -27.42
N ALA A 85 26.04 -29.77 -26.12
CA ALA A 85 26.80 -30.72 -25.33
C ALA A 85 26.38 -32.16 -25.67
N LYS A 86 27.27 -32.94 -26.31
CA LYS A 86 27.03 -34.35 -26.68
C LYS A 86 26.88 -35.30 -25.49
N SER A 87 27.38 -34.90 -24.31
CA SER A 87 27.21 -35.63 -23.05
C SER A 87 26.93 -34.60 -21.95
N PRO A 88 25.67 -34.45 -21.49
CA PRO A 88 25.34 -33.53 -20.42
C PRO A 88 26.00 -33.96 -19.11
N LEU A 89 26.84 -33.08 -18.55
CA LEU A 89 27.41 -33.22 -17.22
C LEU A 89 26.32 -32.89 -16.18
N TYR A 90 25.67 -33.92 -15.66
CA TYR A 90 24.72 -33.78 -14.57
C TYR A 90 25.48 -33.57 -13.26
N VAL A 91 25.27 -32.42 -12.62
CA VAL A 91 25.75 -32.19 -11.25
C VAL A 91 24.76 -32.84 -10.29
N SER A 92 25.11 -34.00 -9.73
CA SER A 92 24.36 -34.62 -8.65
C SER A 92 24.54 -33.79 -7.38
N ARG A 93 23.44 -33.24 -6.86
CA ARG A 93 23.44 -32.44 -5.63
C ARG A 93 23.59 -33.35 -4.42
N THR A 94 24.82 -33.79 -4.13
CA THR A 94 25.12 -34.67 -2.98
C THR A 94 25.37 -33.91 -1.67
N ASN A 95 25.23 -32.57 -1.66
CA ASN A 95 25.29 -31.78 -0.44
C ASN A 95 24.34 -30.57 -0.47
N PRO A 96 23.51 -30.35 0.57
CA PRO A 96 22.54 -29.25 0.66
C PRO A 96 23.19 -27.93 1.14
N SER A 97 24.45 -27.67 0.78
CA SER A 97 25.09 -26.38 1.05
C SER A 97 24.53 -25.35 0.07
N SER A 98 23.37 -24.78 0.37
CA SER A 98 22.84 -23.65 -0.39
C SER A 98 23.89 -22.53 -0.40
N LEU A 99 24.29 -22.11 -1.59
CA LEU A 99 25.09 -20.90 -1.77
C LEU A 99 24.21 -19.71 -1.36
N SER A 100 24.34 -19.26 -0.11
CA SER A 100 23.74 -18.01 0.34
C SER A 100 24.65 -16.86 -0.08
N LEU A 101 24.07 -15.85 -0.75
CA LEU A 101 24.74 -14.59 -0.97
C LEU A 101 24.79 -13.85 0.38
N ASN A 102 25.95 -13.81 1.01
CA ASN A 102 26.18 -12.99 2.19
C ASN A 102 26.24 -11.51 1.77
N THR A 103 25.10 -10.84 1.70
CA THR A 103 25.05 -9.39 1.59
C THR A 103 25.15 -8.77 2.98
N SER A 104 26.40 -8.60 3.44
CA SER A 104 26.72 -7.82 4.63
C SER A 104 27.30 -6.47 4.20
N ARG A 105 26.44 -5.45 4.05
CA ARG A 105 26.65 -4.05 4.48
C ARG A 105 25.58 -3.13 3.92
#